data_AF-A0A349D434-F1
#
_entry.id   AF-A0A349D434-F1
#
_cell.length_a   1.000
_cell.length_b   1.000
_cell.length_c   1.000
_cell.angle_alpha   90.00
_cell.angle_beta   90.00
_cell.angle_gamma   90.00
#
_symmetry.space_group_name_H-M   'P 1'
#
loop_
_entity.id
_entity.type
_entity.pdbx_description
1 polymer ?
#
loop_
_entity_poly.entity_id
_entity_poly.type
_entity_poly.pdbx_seq_one_letter_code
_entity_poly.pdbx_strand_id
1 'polypeptide(L)'
;MKNSIAIGLILGFGLSVAQAQQDSTEVTTKDDFKTSLFKKAPDSSKLKPIPFQVTFFTPLGTNGWDYEQFETNLSVNIIAGHNGAVNGLEFGGFWNSDRHYMHGLQLAGFGNSVFGDVNGIQGAGFINVDMKSFHGVQGAGFLNHVHKNFHGIQLAGFSNSVLGTGLI
;
A
#
# COMPACT_ATOMS: atom_id res chain seq x y z
N MET A 1 -46.86 -31.24 -36.06
CA MET A 1 -46.64 -31.95 -37.34
C MET A 1 -45.65 -31.15 -38.16
N LYS A 2 -44.74 -31.85 -38.83
CA LYS A 2 -43.58 -31.37 -39.57
C LYS A 2 -43.95 -30.73 -40.93
N ASN A 3 -42.99 -29.93 -41.43
CA ASN A 3 -42.71 -29.52 -42.84
C ASN A 3 -43.49 -28.29 -43.35
N SER A 4 -42.87 -27.30 -44.01
CA SER A 4 -41.90 -27.46 -45.10
C SER A 4 -40.89 -26.31 -45.25
N ILE A 5 -39.79 -26.72 -45.87
CA ILE A 5 -38.59 -26.00 -46.31
C ILE A 5 -38.91 -25.10 -47.52
N ALA A 6 -38.25 -23.93 -47.61
CA ALA A 6 -37.98 -23.26 -48.88
C ALA A 6 -36.51 -22.82 -48.93
N ILE A 7 -35.81 -23.38 -49.91
CA ILE A 7 -34.40 -23.14 -50.26
C ILE A 7 -34.37 -21.93 -51.19
N GLY A 8 -33.56 -20.92 -50.84
CA GLY A 8 -33.23 -19.79 -51.71
C GLY A 8 -31.71 -19.58 -51.69
N LEU A 9 -31.05 -20.04 -52.75
CA LEU A 9 -29.62 -19.92 -53.00
C LEU A 9 -29.35 -18.55 -53.63
N ILE A 10 -28.55 -17.68 -52.99
CA ILE A 10 -27.85 -16.59 -53.67
C ILE A 10 -26.39 -16.57 -53.19
N LEU A 11 -25.50 -16.89 -54.12
CA LEU A 11 -24.06 -16.71 -54.04
C LEU A 11 -23.74 -15.20 -54.05
N GLY A 12 -22.99 -14.74 -53.06
CA GLY A 12 -22.45 -13.38 -53.03
C GLY A 12 -21.23 -13.31 -52.14
N PHE A 13 -20.04 -13.38 -52.76
CA PHE A 13 -18.76 -13.02 -52.16
C PHE A 13 -18.86 -11.61 -51.56
N GLY A 14 -18.76 -11.50 -50.23
CA GLY A 14 -18.88 -10.24 -49.52
C GLY A 14 -18.23 -10.33 -48.15
N LEU A 15 -16.90 -10.35 -48.18
CA LEU A 15 -15.99 -9.77 -47.19
C LEU A 15 -16.54 -9.56 -45.76
N SER A 16 -16.01 -10.37 -44.84
CA SER A 16 -16.07 -10.16 -43.39
C SER A 16 -15.72 -8.71 -43.02
N VAL A 17 -16.72 -7.90 -42.72
CA VAL A 17 -16.56 -6.59 -42.07
C VAL A 17 -17.59 -6.48 -40.95
N ALA A 18 -17.32 -7.18 -39.85
CA ALA A 18 -17.98 -6.95 -38.58
C ALA A 18 -16.99 -7.28 -37.47
N GLN A 19 -16.06 -6.35 -37.20
CA GLN A 19 -15.29 -6.14 -35.96
C GLN A 19 -14.06 -5.28 -36.27
N ALA A 20 -14.27 -3.97 -36.46
CA ALA A 20 -13.22 -2.96 -36.30
C ALA A 20 -13.71 -2.01 -35.21
N GLN A 21 -13.49 -2.42 -33.97
CA GLN A 21 -13.70 -1.58 -32.80
C GLN A 21 -12.64 -0.47 -32.86
N GLN A 22 -13.10 0.78 -32.80
CA GLN A 22 -12.29 2.00 -32.80
C GLN A 22 -11.12 1.88 -31.82
N ASP A 23 -9.92 1.70 -32.36
CA ASP A 23 -8.68 2.07 -31.69
C ASP A 23 -8.55 3.59 -31.82
N SER A 24 -9.21 4.30 -30.92
CA SER A 24 -8.97 5.73 -30.73
C SER A 24 -7.62 5.87 -30.03
N THR A 25 -6.60 6.23 -30.81
CA THR A 25 -5.32 6.73 -30.29
C THR A 25 -5.59 7.97 -29.44
N GLU A 26 -5.78 7.76 -28.13
CA GLU A 26 -5.90 8.81 -27.15
C GLU A 26 -4.57 9.57 -27.10
N VAL A 27 -4.54 10.77 -27.69
CA VAL A 27 -3.37 11.64 -27.66
C VAL A 27 -3.19 12.12 -26.22
N THR A 28 -2.33 11.44 -25.47
CA THR A 28 -1.97 11.80 -24.09
C THR A 28 -1.40 13.22 -24.07
N THR A 29 -2.12 14.16 -23.47
CA THR A 29 -1.66 15.53 -23.34
C THR A 29 -0.57 15.64 -22.26
N LYS A 30 0.21 16.73 -22.24
CA LYS A 30 1.23 16.96 -21.20
C LYS A 30 0.63 17.00 -19.78
N ASP A 31 -0.64 17.36 -19.68
CA ASP A 31 -1.38 17.41 -18.42
C ASP A 31 -1.81 16.00 -17.98
N ASP A 32 -2.16 15.11 -18.91
CA ASP A 32 -2.43 13.69 -18.63
C ASP A 32 -1.17 12.96 -18.15
N PHE A 33 -0.01 13.26 -18.74
CA PHE A 33 1.27 12.72 -18.28
C PHE A 33 1.59 13.19 -16.86
N LYS A 34 1.47 14.50 -16.56
CA LYS A 34 1.64 15.00 -15.19
C LYS A 34 0.66 14.37 -14.21
N THR A 35 -0.59 14.18 -14.61
CA THR A 35 -1.63 13.56 -13.77
C THR A 35 -1.34 12.08 -13.51
N SER A 36 -0.77 11.37 -14.48
CA SER A 36 -0.29 9.99 -14.31
C SER A 36 0.93 9.88 -13.38
N LEU A 37 1.83 10.87 -13.43
CA LEU A 37 3.02 10.93 -12.58
C LEU A 37 2.69 11.25 -11.11
N PHE A 38 1.57 11.93 -10.86
CA PHE A 38 1.12 12.33 -9.54
C PHE A 38 -0.26 11.74 -9.20
N LYS A 39 -0.49 10.48 -9.58
CA LYS A 39 -1.70 9.77 -9.19
C LYS A 39 -1.75 9.74 -7.66
N LYS A 40 -2.72 10.45 -7.10
CA LYS A 40 -2.92 10.55 -5.65
C LYS A 40 -3.10 9.15 -5.06
N ALA A 41 -2.41 8.88 -3.94
CA ALA A 41 -2.60 7.67 -3.14
C ALA A 41 -4.10 7.37 -2.93
N PRO A 42 -4.54 6.11 -3.10
CA PRO A 42 -5.92 5.76 -2.81
C PRO A 42 -6.27 6.03 -1.34
N ASP A 43 -7.56 6.13 -1.06
CA ASP A 43 -8.03 6.19 0.33
C ASP A 43 -7.81 4.85 1.03
N SER A 44 -7.60 4.87 2.35
CA SER A 44 -7.34 3.67 3.16
C SER A 44 -8.47 2.64 3.07
N SER A 45 -9.70 3.07 2.76
CA SER A 45 -10.87 2.21 2.52
C SER A 45 -10.83 1.43 1.20
N LYS A 46 -9.92 1.77 0.28
CA LYS A 46 -9.87 1.23 -1.10
C LYS A 46 -8.61 0.41 -1.38
N LEU A 47 -7.86 0.05 -0.36
CA LEU A 47 -6.63 -0.74 -0.51
C LEU A 47 -6.97 -2.17 -0.97
N LYS A 48 -6.16 -2.68 -1.88
CA LYS A 48 -6.28 -4.05 -2.39
C LYS A 48 -5.51 -5.00 -1.46
N PRO A 49 -6.16 -6.00 -0.86
CA PRO A 49 -5.46 -6.93 0.03
C PRO A 49 -4.51 -7.82 -0.77
N ILE A 50 -3.28 -7.95 -0.29
CA ILE A 50 -2.29 -8.90 -0.79
C ILE A 50 -1.70 -9.70 0.37
N PRO A 51 -1.54 -11.03 0.21
CA PRO A 51 -1.11 -11.87 1.32
C PRO A 51 0.36 -11.65 1.70
N PHE A 52 1.20 -11.26 0.73
CA PHE A 52 2.65 -11.21 0.91
C PHE A 52 3.33 -10.17 0.01
N GLN A 53 4.35 -9.50 0.54
CA GLN A 53 5.23 -8.55 -0.18
C GLN A 53 6.69 -8.78 0.21
N VAL A 54 7.60 -8.65 -0.76
CA VAL A 54 9.03 -8.49 -0.49
C VAL A 54 9.56 -7.25 -1.21
N THR A 55 10.29 -6.40 -0.50
CA THR A 55 10.90 -5.18 -1.04
C THR A 55 12.37 -5.11 -0.64
N PHE A 56 13.28 -4.90 -1.60
CA PHE A 56 14.70 -4.70 -1.29
C PHE A 56 14.97 -3.25 -0.88
N PHE A 57 14.77 -2.32 -1.80
CA PHE A 57 14.57 -0.89 -1.52
C PHE A 57 13.55 -0.38 -2.53
N THR A 58 12.56 0.43 -2.14
CA THR A 58 11.60 0.98 -3.10
C THR A 58 12.35 1.77 -4.20
N PRO A 59 12.17 1.48 -5.50
CA PRO A 59 11.09 0.69 -6.12
C PRO A 59 11.39 -0.79 -6.43
N LEU A 60 12.57 -1.33 -6.09
CA LEU A 60 12.90 -2.76 -6.29
C LEU A 60 12.18 -3.63 -5.24
N GLY A 61 10.90 -3.94 -5.50
CA GLY A 61 10.06 -4.83 -4.71
C GLY A 61 8.87 -5.34 -5.53
N THR A 62 8.04 -6.22 -4.95
CA THR A 62 6.91 -6.83 -5.67
C THR A 62 5.86 -5.83 -6.15
N ASN A 63 5.78 -4.64 -5.52
CA ASN A 63 4.74 -3.63 -5.79
C ASN A 63 5.28 -2.33 -6.43
N GLY A 64 6.59 -2.24 -6.71
CA GLY A 64 7.17 -1.12 -7.45
C GLY A 64 6.81 0.25 -6.88
N TRP A 65 6.26 1.12 -7.74
CA TRP A 65 5.75 2.45 -7.39
C TRP A 65 4.27 2.46 -6.98
N ASP A 66 3.55 1.36 -7.23
CA ASP A 66 2.13 1.21 -6.91
C ASP A 66 1.90 0.71 -5.47
N TYR A 67 2.95 0.70 -4.63
CA TYR A 67 2.91 0.19 -3.26
C TYR A 67 1.80 0.81 -2.39
N GLU A 68 1.42 2.07 -2.68
CA GLU A 68 0.38 2.79 -1.94
C GLU A 68 -1.03 2.21 -2.12
N GLN A 69 -1.25 1.31 -3.10
CA GLN A 69 -2.57 0.76 -3.40
C GLN A 69 -2.89 -0.55 -2.67
N PHE A 70 -1.96 -1.07 -1.87
CA PHE A 70 -2.05 -2.40 -1.29
C PHE A 70 -2.11 -2.37 0.24
N GLU A 71 -2.93 -3.26 0.80
CA GLU A 71 -2.88 -3.67 2.20
C GLU A 71 -2.19 -5.04 2.25
N THR A 72 -1.08 -5.14 2.96
CA THR A 72 -0.26 -6.35 3.00
C THR A 72 -0.42 -7.08 4.33
N ASN A 73 -0.64 -8.39 4.31
CA ASN A 73 -0.67 -9.20 5.54
C ASN A 73 0.74 -9.58 6.05
N LEU A 74 1.67 -9.91 5.16
CA LEU A 74 3.07 -10.17 5.50
C LEU A 74 3.99 -9.38 4.58
N SER A 75 4.73 -8.42 5.13
CA SER A 75 5.70 -7.61 4.38
C SER A 75 7.12 -7.86 4.88
N VAL A 76 8.05 -8.14 3.95
CA VAL A 76 9.47 -8.32 4.24
C VAL A 76 10.28 -7.30 3.45
N ASN A 77 10.87 -6.34 4.16
CA ASN A 77 11.65 -5.26 3.59
C ASN A 77 13.13 -5.43 3.94
N ILE A 78 14.01 -5.61 2.95
CA ILE A 78 15.42 -5.95 3.22
C ILE A 78 16.22 -4.70 3.65
N ILE A 79 16.04 -3.57 2.96
CA ILE A 79 16.71 -2.30 3.30
C ILE A 79 15.66 -1.22 3.58
N ALA A 80 14.87 -0.83 2.57
CA ALA A 80 13.91 0.26 2.71
C ALA A 80 12.57 -0.10 2.05
N GLY A 81 11.61 -0.51 2.87
CA GLY A 81 10.27 -0.88 2.43
C GLY A 81 9.29 0.28 2.48
N HIS A 82 8.37 0.30 1.52
CA HIS A 82 7.17 1.14 1.59
C HIS A 82 5.94 0.28 1.33
N ASN A 83 4.87 0.46 2.11
CA ASN A 83 3.54 -0.13 1.87
C ASN A 83 2.47 0.96 1.91
N GLY A 84 1.32 0.67 1.30
CA GLY A 84 0.08 1.41 1.52
C GLY A 84 -0.38 1.25 2.97
N ALA A 85 -0.65 0.02 3.38
CA ALA A 85 -0.93 -0.35 4.76
C ALA A 85 -0.47 -1.78 5.07
N VAL A 86 -0.34 -2.09 6.36
CA VAL A 86 -0.08 -3.45 6.84
C VAL A 86 -1.19 -3.89 7.80
N ASN A 87 -1.67 -5.11 7.62
CA ASN A 87 -2.65 -5.78 8.49
C ASN A 87 -2.18 -7.20 8.80
N GLY A 88 -1.17 -7.31 9.65
CA GLY A 88 -0.49 -8.55 10.00
C GLY A 88 0.94 -8.29 10.49
N LEU A 89 1.93 -8.77 9.75
CA LEU A 89 3.33 -8.73 10.13
C LEU A 89 4.15 -7.94 9.10
N GLU A 90 5.05 -7.10 9.58
CA GLU A 90 6.05 -6.43 8.76
C GLU A 90 7.44 -6.49 9.40
N PHE A 91 8.43 -6.87 8.61
CA PHE A 91 9.83 -6.98 9.03
C PHE A 91 10.72 -6.17 8.10
N GLY A 92 11.51 -5.27 8.67
CA GLY A 92 12.44 -4.39 7.98
C GLY A 92 13.88 -4.64 8.41
N GLY A 93 14.81 -4.83 7.47
CA GLY A 93 16.23 -4.90 7.80
C GLY A 93 16.78 -3.56 8.27
N PHE A 94 16.37 -2.45 7.63
CA PHE A 94 16.72 -1.10 8.07
C PHE A 94 15.48 -0.25 8.31
N TRP A 95 14.60 -0.06 7.31
CA TRP A 95 13.44 0.83 7.42
C TRP A 95 12.13 0.23 6.88
N ASN A 96 11.04 0.44 7.61
CA ASN A 96 9.65 0.22 7.16
C ASN A 96 8.89 1.55 7.11
N SER A 97 8.02 1.72 6.12
CA SER A 97 7.24 2.93 5.91
C SER A 97 5.83 2.60 5.43
N ASP A 98 4.80 2.96 6.20
CA ASP A 98 3.41 2.73 5.85
C ASP A 98 2.66 4.03 5.64
N ARG A 99 1.97 4.15 4.50
CA ARG A 99 1.27 5.37 4.13
C ARG A 99 -0.03 5.60 4.92
N HIS A 100 -0.74 4.53 5.27
CA HIS A 100 -2.11 4.62 5.79
C HIS A 100 -2.28 4.10 7.22
N TYR A 101 -1.97 2.85 7.50
CA TYR A 101 -2.07 2.30 8.85
C TYR A 101 -1.21 1.05 8.98
N MET A 102 -0.93 0.71 10.24
CA MET A 102 -0.31 -0.53 10.63
C MET A 102 -1.20 -1.19 11.69
N HIS A 103 -1.63 -2.42 11.42
CA HIS A 103 -2.27 -3.29 12.40
C HIS A 103 -1.46 -4.58 12.57
N GLY A 104 -1.13 -4.95 13.80
CA GLY A 104 -0.42 -6.21 14.10
C GLY A 104 1.00 -6.01 14.68
N LEU A 105 2.04 -6.49 13.99
CA LEU A 105 3.45 -6.42 14.42
C LEU A 105 4.34 -5.83 13.33
N GLN A 106 5.12 -4.79 13.64
CA GLN A 106 6.05 -4.14 12.72
C GLN A 106 7.40 -4.01 13.41
N LEU A 107 8.43 -4.65 12.86
CA LEU A 107 9.78 -4.66 13.40
C LEU A 107 10.78 -4.16 12.36
N ALA A 108 11.70 -3.29 12.75
CA ALA A 108 12.80 -2.85 11.88
C ALA A 108 14.15 -2.81 12.60
N GLY A 109 15.23 -3.10 11.85
CA GLY A 109 16.58 -2.99 12.38
C GLY A 109 16.98 -1.56 12.77
N PHE A 110 16.52 -0.53 12.04
CA PHE A 110 16.79 0.88 12.38
C PHE A 110 15.53 1.66 12.74
N GLY A 111 14.51 1.68 11.87
CA GLY A 111 13.31 2.45 12.19
C GLY A 111 12.04 2.12 11.42
N ASN A 112 10.91 2.53 12.00
CA ASN A 112 9.60 2.44 11.39
C ASN A 112 8.98 3.83 11.27
N SER A 113 8.15 4.04 10.24
CA SER A 113 7.30 5.23 10.13
C SER A 113 5.92 4.90 9.61
N VAL A 114 4.88 5.34 10.32
CA VAL A 114 3.49 5.15 9.90
C VAL A 114 2.79 6.50 9.81
N PHE A 115 2.27 6.83 8.62
CA PHE A 115 1.63 8.11 8.35
C PHE A 115 0.14 8.16 8.77
N GLY A 116 -0.42 7.04 9.20
CA GLY A 116 -1.71 7.03 9.88
C GLY A 116 -1.72 6.27 11.19
N ASP A 117 -2.83 5.61 11.51
CA ASP A 117 -3.06 5.07 12.84
C ASP A 117 -2.39 3.71 12.99
N VAL A 118 -1.88 3.45 14.20
CA VAL A 118 -1.20 2.20 14.55
C VAL A 118 -1.97 1.49 15.65
N ASN A 119 -2.31 0.23 15.44
CA ASN A 119 -2.91 -0.64 16.44
C ASN A 119 -2.13 -1.95 16.53
N GLY A 120 -1.24 -2.08 17.52
CA GLY A 120 -0.40 -3.27 17.64
C GLY A 120 0.92 -3.06 18.36
N ILE A 121 1.95 -3.82 17.93
CA ILE A 121 3.30 -3.77 18.48
C ILE A 121 4.24 -3.24 17.41
N GLN A 122 5.01 -2.21 17.75
CA GLN A 122 6.01 -1.62 16.86
C GLN A 122 7.38 -1.59 17.55
N GLY A 123 8.39 -2.10 16.88
CA GLY A 123 9.74 -2.27 17.42
C GLY A 123 10.81 -1.82 16.44
N ALA A 124 11.78 -1.02 16.91
CA ALA A 124 12.90 -0.57 16.09
C ALA A 124 14.21 -0.58 16.86
N GLY A 125 15.33 -0.82 16.17
CA GLY A 125 16.65 -0.69 16.79
C GLY A 125 16.99 0.75 17.21
N PHE A 126 16.46 1.77 16.53
CA PHE A 126 16.78 3.17 16.82
C PHE A 126 15.54 4.05 17.01
N ILE A 127 14.63 4.12 16.02
CA ILE A 127 13.54 5.12 16.03
C ILE A 127 12.20 4.57 15.54
N ASN A 128 11.12 4.95 16.21
CA ASN A 128 9.77 4.83 15.68
C ASN A 128 9.09 6.21 15.59
N VAL A 129 8.37 6.45 14.49
CA VAL A 129 7.67 7.72 14.26
C VAL A 129 6.27 7.48 13.68
N ASP A 130 5.22 7.85 14.41
CA ASP A 130 3.84 7.74 13.93
C ASP A 130 3.16 9.11 13.88
N MET A 131 2.54 9.41 12.73
CA MET A 131 1.94 10.71 12.45
C MET A 131 0.49 10.83 12.91
N LYS A 132 -0.15 9.74 13.33
CA LYS A 132 -1.48 9.77 13.96
C LYS A 132 -1.48 9.10 15.32
N SER A 133 -2.53 8.34 15.64
CA SER A 133 -2.73 7.78 16.97
C SER A 133 -2.12 6.40 17.05
N PHE A 134 -1.60 6.05 18.21
CA PHE A 134 -0.98 4.75 18.47
C PHE A 134 -1.68 4.07 19.64
N HIS A 135 -2.07 2.81 19.45
CA HIS A 135 -2.62 1.94 20.49
C HIS A 135 -1.82 0.64 20.56
N GLY A 136 -1.19 0.37 21.70
CA GLY A 136 -0.46 -0.89 21.95
C GLY A 136 0.91 -0.70 22.57
N VAL A 137 1.94 -1.38 22.04
CA VAL A 137 3.31 -1.34 22.59
C VAL A 137 4.29 -0.81 21.56
N GLN A 138 5.03 0.25 21.91
CA GLN A 138 6.04 0.84 21.05
C GLN A 138 7.42 0.79 21.74
N GLY A 139 8.40 0.23 21.04
CA GLY A 139 9.76 0.04 21.56
C GLY A 139 10.83 0.51 20.59
N ALA A 140 11.77 1.33 21.04
CA ALA A 140 12.92 1.75 20.24
C ALA A 140 14.21 1.82 21.08
N GLY A 141 15.37 1.63 20.45
CA GLY A 141 16.65 1.81 21.15
C GLY A 141 16.90 3.27 21.57
N PHE A 142 16.44 4.24 20.79
CA PHE A 142 16.70 5.66 21.05
C PHE A 142 15.42 6.48 21.25
N LEU A 143 14.52 6.51 20.27
CA LEU A 143 13.38 7.42 20.29
C LEU A 143 12.07 6.81 19.79
N ASN A 144 10.97 7.10 20.49
CA ASN A 144 9.62 6.93 19.99
C ASN A 144 8.90 8.29 19.91
N HIS A 145 8.16 8.52 18.82
CA HIS A 145 7.34 9.71 18.64
C HIS A 145 5.96 9.37 18.11
N VAL A 146 4.92 9.88 18.78
CA VAL A 146 3.53 9.79 18.33
C VAL A 146 2.94 11.19 18.26
N HIS A 147 2.51 11.59 17.06
CA HIS A 147 2.08 12.96 16.79
C HIS A 147 0.68 13.28 17.33
N LYS A 148 -0.21 12.30 17.43
CA LYS A 148 -1.55 12.48 18.03
C LYS A 148 -1.63 11.79 19.38
N ASN A 149 -2.60 10.91 19.55
CA ASN A 149 -2.91 10.32 20.85
C ASN A 149 -2.17 8.99 21.01
N PHE A 150 -1.72 8.72 22.24
CA PHE A 150 -1.04 7.49 22.59
C PHE A 150 -1.79 6.75 23.69
N HIS A 151 -1.99 5.45 23.51
CA HIS A 151 -2.56 4.57 24.51
C HIS A 151 -1.81 3.24 24.57
N GLY A 152 -1.08 3.02 25.66
CA GLY A 152 -0.38 1.76 25.91
C GLY A 152 0.97 1.98 26.56
N ILE A 153 2.01 1.31 26.06
CA ILE A 153 3.36 1.33 26.66
C ILE A 153 4.37 1.84 25.63
N GLN A 154 5.10 2.91 25.96
CA GLN A 154 6.18 3.45 25.13
C GLN A 154 7.53 3.27 25.83
N LEU A 155 8.48 2.59 25.20
CA LEU A 155 9.81 2.32 25.77
C LEU A 155 10.91 2.76 24.79
N ALA A 156 11.71 3.74 25.20
CA ALA A 156 12.87 4.20 24.46
C ALA A 156 14.06 4.44 25.38
N GLY A 157 15.28 4.21 24.87
CA GLY A 157 16.50 4.45 25.66
C GLY A 157 16.78 5.93 25.94
N PHE A 158 16.28 6.85 25.12
CA PHE A 158 16.51 8.28 25.28
C PHE A 158 15.22 9.11 25.41
N SER A 159 14.28 8.97 24.47
CA SER A 159 13.07 9.82 24.48
C SER A 159 11.82 9.09 24.01
N ASN A 160 10.77 9.23 24.80
CA ASN A 160 9.39 8.89 24.44
C ASN A 160 8.62 10.21 24.37
N SER A 161 7.98 10.51 23.24
CA SER A 161 7.23 11.75 23.08
C SER A 161 5.87 11.52 22.42
N VAL A 162 4.88 12.23 22.96
CA VAL A 162 3.50 12.25 22.47
C VAL A 162 3.09 13.72 22.41
N LEU A 163 2.68 14.21 21.24
CA LEU A 163 2.26 15.61 21.08
C LEU A 163 0.78 15.82 21.43
N GLY A 164 -0.08 14.83 21.16
CA GLY A 164 -1.49 14.84 21.57
C GLY A 164 -1.68 14.36 23.00
N THR A 165 -2.77 13.65 23.27
CA THR A 165 -3.06 13.13 24.62
C THR A 165 -2.56 11.69 24.77
N GLY A 166 -1.93 11.39 25.89
CA GLY A 166 -1.50 10.02 26.20
C GLY A 166 -0.72 9.94 27.50
N LEU A 167 -0.79 8.78 28.15
CA LEU A 167 0.10 8.39 29.24
C LEU A 167 1.13 7.43 28.66
N ILE A 168 2.40 7.75 28.88
CA ILE A 168 3.57 6.99 28.44
C ILE A 168 3.93 5.98 29.52
#